data_AF-A0A967EMG0-F1
#
_entry.id   AF-A0A967EMG0-F1
#
_cell.length_a   1.000
_cell.length_b   1.000
_cell.length_c   1.000
_cell.angle_alpha   90.00
_cell.angle_beta   90.00
_cell.angle_gamma   90.00
#
_symmetry.space_group_name_H-M   'P 1'
#
loop_
_entity.id
_entity.type
_entity.pdbx_description
1 polymer ?
#
loop_
_entity_poly.entity_id
_entity_poly.type
_entity_poly.pdbx_seq_one_letter_code
_entity_poly.pdbx_strand_id
1 'polypeptide(L)' 'AGEIVNHNDVLVDGSLNLPGTMPIHASQLYAKNITSFVTYMCPEGKINLDMEDEIISGAMFTHNGEIVNEMTKEALKN' A
#
# COMPACT_ATOMS: atom_id res chain seq x y z
N ALA A 1 4.07 16.48 -13.11
CA ALA A 1 3.18 15.70 -12.21
C ALA A 1 3.12 16.43 -10.87
N GLY A 2 1.98 16.48 -10.19
CA GLY A 2 1.84 17.25 -8.94
C GLY A 2 1.29 18.65 -9.08
N GLU A 3 0.87 19.06 -10.28
CA GLU A 3 0.44 20.44 -10.54
C GLU A 3 -1.04 20.50 -10.93
N ILE A 4 -1.65 21.64 -10.65
CA ILE A 4 -3.00 21.97 -11.12
C ILE A 4 -2.84 22.71 -12.46
N VAL A 5 -3.42 22.15 -13.52
CA VAL A 5 -3.36 22.74 -14.87
C VAL A 5 -4.76 22.98 -15.42
N ASN A 6 -4.91 24.02 -16.24
CA ASN A 6 -6.12 24.22 -17.05
C ASN A 6 -5.82 23.75 -18.47
N HIS A 7 -6.62 22.82 -18.98
CA HIS A 7 -6.48 22.25 -20.31
C HIS A 7 -7.84 22.30 -21.03
N ASN A 8 -7.95 23.13 -22.08
CA ASN A 8 -9.19 23.31 -22.84
C ASN A 8 -10.41 23.59 -21.94
N ASP A 9 -10.28 24.56 -21.03
CA ASP A 9 -11.29 24.95 -20.04
C ASP A 9 -11.63 23.87 -18.99
N VAL A 10 -10.85 22.78 -18.91
CA VAL A 10 -10.95 21.76 -17.87
C VAL A 10 -9.81 21.93 -16.86
N LEU A 11 -10.16 22.05 -15.58
CA LEU A 11 -9.18 22.03 -14.49
C LEU A 11 -8.79 20.59 -14.16
N VAL A 12 -7.50 20.27 -14.27
CA VAL A 12 -6.93 18.98 -13.89
C VAL A 12 -6.07 19.19 -12.65
N ASP A 13 -6.49 18.61 -11.52
CA ASP A 13 -5.72 18.60 -10.28
C ASP A 13 -4.83 17.36 -10.23
N GLY A 14 -3.53 17.56 -10.47
CA GLY A 14 -2.52 16.51 -10.42
C GLY A 14 -1.81 16.39 -9.06
N SER A 15 -2.32 17.01 -7.99
CA SER A 15 -1.67 17.06 -6.68
C SER A 15 -1.23 15.69 -6.17
N LEU A 16 0.05 15.58 -5.80
CA LEU A 16 0.59 14.36 -5.18
C LEU A 16 0.31 14.36 -3.67
N ASN A 17 0.29 13.17 -3.08
CA ASN A 17 0.11 12.99 -1.64
C ASN A 17 -1.13 13.71 -1.08
N LEU A 18 -2.27 13.53 -1.73
CA LEU A 18 -3.54 14.09 -1.27
C LEU A 18 -3.87 13.77 0.21
N PRO A 19 -3.57 12.57 0.76
CA PRO A 19 -3.76 12.30 2.20
C PRO A 19 -2.98 13.26 3.11
N GLY A 20 -1.84 13.78 2.65
CA GLY A 20 -1.05 14.79 3.35
C GLY A 20 -1.79 16.12 3.58
N THR A 21 -2.85 16.41 2.82
CA THR A 21 -3.70 17.59 3.01
C THR A 21 -4.66 17.47 4.21
N MET A 22 -4.93 16.25 4.67
CA MET A 22 -5.75 15.95 5.85
C MET A 22 -5.01 14.99 6.80
N PRO A 23 -3.85 15.40 7.34
CA PRO A 23 -2.90 14.48 7.95
C PRO A 23 -3.46 13.77 9.20
N ILE A 24 -4.33 14.42 9.97
CA ILE A 24 -4.93 13.83 11.17
C ILE A 24 -5.79 12.62 10.80
N HIS A 25 -6.76 12.81 9.90
CA HIS A 25 -7.67 11.73 9.50
C HIS A 25 -6.99 10.67 8.64
N ALA A 26 -6.09 11.08 7.74
CA ALA A 26 -5.29 10.15 6.97
C ALA A 26 -4.46 9.22 7.86
N SER A 27 -3.80 9.77 8.89
CA SER A 27 -3.02 8.98 9.85
C SER A 27 -3.89 8.03 10.66
N GLN A 28 -5.07 8.48 11.10
CA GLN A 28 -6.03 7.62 11.82
C GLN A 28 -6.48 6.42 10.99
N LEU A 29 -6.87 6.66 9.73
CA LEU A 29 -7.30 5.59 8.81
C LEU A 29 -6.15 4.63 8.48
N TYR A 30 -4.96 5.17 8.22
CA TYR A 30 -3.77 4.35 7.97
C TYR A 30 -3.41 3.48 9.18
N ALA A 31 -3.32 4.07 10.37
CA ALA A 31 -3.02 3.35 11.61
C ALA A 31 -4.04 2.24 11.89
N LYS A 32 -5.33 2.51 11.65
CA LYS A 32 -6.39 1.48 11.79
C LYS A 32 -6.14 0.30 10.86
N ASN A 33 -5.88 0.55 9.57
CA ASN A 33 -5.64 -0.52 8.60
C ASN A 33 -4.39 -1.34 8.93
N ILE A 34 -3.28 -0.68 9.27
CA ILE A 34 -2.03 -1.36 9.67
C ILE A 34 -2.24 -2.18 10.94
N THR A 35 -2.94 -1.63 11.94
CA THR A 35 -3.23 -2.34 13.19
C THR A 35 -4.08 -3.59 12.93
N SER A 36 -5.11 -3.48 12.10
CA SER A 36 -5.94 -4.63 11.70
C SER A 36 -5.13 -5.70 10.99
N PHE A 37 -4.29 -5.31 10.02
CA PHE A 37 -3.44 -6.25 9.27
C PHE A 37 -2.40 -6.94 10.16
N VAL A 38 -1.71 -6.19 11.03
CA VAL A 38 -0.73 -6.76 11.97
C VAL A 38 -1.40 -7.69 12.98
N THR A 39 -2.58 -7.33 13.49
CA THR A 39 -3.33 -8.18 14.43
C THR A 39 -3.76 -9.48 13.75
N TYR A 40 -4.18 -9.41 12.49
CA TYR A 40 -4.55 -10.57 11.67
C TYR A 40 -3.36 -11.52 11.47
N MET A 41 -2.20 -10.97 11.09
CA MET A 41 -0.96 -11.72 10.86
C MET A 41 -0.33 -12.25 12.15
N CYS A 42 -0.65 -11.68 13.30
CA CYS A 42 -0.04 -12.02 14.59
C CYS A 42 -1.06 -12.54 15.61
N PRO A 43 -1.73 -13.68 15.36
CA PRO A 43 -2.65 -14.27 16.33
C PRO A 43 -1.91 -14.55 17.64
N GLU A 44 -2.51 -14.14 18.76
CA GLU A 44 -1.92 -14.25 20.10
C GLU A 44 -0.52 -13.62 20.25
N GLY A 45 -0.22 -12.61 19.41
CA GLY A 45 1.07 -11.92 19.44
C GLY A 45 2.22 -12.72 18.81
N LYS A 46 1.94 -13.86 18.17
CA LYS A 46 2.93 -14.65 17.43
C LYS A 46 2.75 -14.41 15.95
N ILE A 47 3.82 -14.03 15.26
CA ILE A 47 3.82 -13.88 13.81
C ILE A 47 3.46 -15.22 13.16
N ASN A 48 2.41 -15.22 12.35
CA ASN A 48 2.00 -16.33 11.50
C ASN A 48 1.99 -15.86 10.05
N LEU A 49 3.05 -16.15 9.31
CA LEU A 49 3.15 -15.86 7.88
C LEU A 49 2.63 -17.06 7.09
N ASP A 50 1.30 -17.16 6.97
CA ASP A 50 0.68 -18.13 6.09
C ASP A 50 0.80 -17.65 4.64
N MET A 51 1.55 -18.40 3.83
CA MET A 51 1.80 -18.05 2.43
C MET A 51 0.63 -18.43 1.51
N GLU A 52 -0.28 -19.29 1.99
CA GLU A 52 -1.53 -19.65 1.29
C GLU A 52 -2.64 -18.63 1.55
N ASP A 53 -2.48 -17.79 2.58
CA ASP A 53 -3.39 -16.70 2.88
C ASP A 53 -3.25 -15.56 1.86
N GLU A 54 -4.32 -15.27 1.12
CA GLU A 54 -4.34 -14.25 0.06
C GLU A 54 -4.08 -12.83 0.59
N ILE A 55 -4.45 -12.53 1.84
CA ILE A 55 -4.25 -11.22 2.46
C ILE A 55 -2.77 -11.02 2.80
N ILE A 56 -2.13 -12.03 3.39
CA ILE A 56 -0.71 -11.99 3.75
C ILE A 56 0.16 -12.03 2.49
N SER A 57 -0.08 -12.98 1.60
CA SER A 57 0.69 -13.13 0.35
C SER A 57 0.52 -11.92 -0.58
N GLY A 58 -0.70 -11.37 -0.69
CA GLY A 58 -0.98 -10.19 -1.51
C GLY A 58 -0.25 -8.93 -1.03
N ALA A 59 0.00 -8.82 0.28
CA ALA A 59 0.76 -7.71 0.87
C ALA A 59 2.29 -7.93 0.86
N MET A 60 2.76 -9.12 0.50
CA MET A 60 4.17 -9.49 0.58
C MET A 60 4.91 -9.23 -0.75
N PHE A 61 6.01 -8.47 -0.68
CA PHE A 61 6.85 -8.18 -1.85
C PHE A 61 8.03 -9.14 -1.98
N THR A 62 8.67 -9.47 -0.86
CA THR A 62 9.87 -10.31 -0.82
C THR A 62 9.80 -11.30 0.34
N HIS A 63 10.35 -12.50 0.13
CA HIS A 63 10.51 -13.52 1.17
C HIS A 63 11.79 -14.30 0.93
N ASN A 64 12.60 -14.52 1.97
CA ASN A 64 13.86 -15.28 1.89
C ASN A 64 14.83 -14.84 0.77
N GLY A 65 14.91 -13.53 0.50
CA GLY A 65 15.80 -12.98 -0.53
C GLY A 65 15.25 -13.04 -1.95
N GLU A 66 14.04 -13.58 -2.14
CA GLU A 66 13.36 -13.64 -3.43
C GLU A 66 12.20 -12.64 -3.46
N ILE A 67 11.96 -12.06 -4.63
CA ILE A 67 10.72 -11.32 -4.87
C ILE A 67 9.62 -12.36 -5.02
N VAL A 68 8.50 -12.20 -4.30
CA VAL A 68 7.36 -13.12 -4.37
C VAL A 68 6.14 -12.49 -5.03
N ASN A 69 6.06 -11.16 -5.05
CA ASN A 69 4.98 -10.44 -5.71
C ASN A 69 5.13 -10.49 -7.24
N GLU A 70 4.17 -11.10 -7.93
CA GLU A 70 4.23 -11.32 -9.39
C GLU A 70 4.28 -10.01 -10.19
N MET A 71 3.48 -9.00 -9.81
CA MET A 71 3.50 -7.69 -10.48
C MET A 71 4.88 -7.02 -10.39
N THR A 72 5.53 -7.14 -9.24
CA THR A 72 6.88 -6.62 -9.03
C THR A 72 7.92 -7.39 -9.85
N LYS A 73 7.80 -8.72 -9.93
CA LYS A 73 8.66 -9.54 -10.81
C LYS A 73 8.53 -9.13 -12.26
N GLU A 74 7.31 -8.90 -12.74
CA GLU A 74 7.04 -8.49 -14.12
C GLU A 74 7.60 -7.10 -14.41
N ALA A 75 7.40 -6.14 -13.49
CA ALA A 75 7.90 -4.78 -13.64
C ALA A 75 9.43 -4.70 -13.75
N LEU A 76 10.17 -5.61 -13.11
CA LEU A 76 11.63 -5.65 -13.13
C LEU A 76 12.24 -6.41 -14.31
N LYS A 77 11.43 -7.13 -15.10
CA LYS A 77 11.90 -7.86 -16.29
C LYS A 77 12.13 -6.95 -17.51
N ASN A 78 11.79 -5.66 -17.41
CA ASN A 78 11.90 -4.67 -18.48
C ASN A 78 12.84 -3.51 -18.12
#